data_AF-A0A0V0Q274-F1
#
_entry.id   AF-A0A0V0Q274-F1
#
_cell.length_a   1.000
_cell.length_b   1.000
_cell.length_c   1.000
_cell.angle_alpha   90.00
_cell.angle_beta   90.00
_cell.angle_gamma   90.00
#
_symmetry.space_group_name_H-M   'P 1'
#
loop_
_entity.id
_entity.type
_entity.pdbx_description
1 polymer ?
#
loop_
_entity_poly.entity_id
_entity_poly.type
_entity_poly.pdbx_seq_one_letter_code
_entity_poly.pdbx_strand_id
1 'polypeptide(L)'
;MRQTYTGIRAVLLATATDRAAAGFLLTAAAQEPLAPFLGHAQAACLDLLRNLLPEPEEAPATSTTAKPIPLREYLTELFKFGTTILEWSPSEVWQASPAEIEAILHARLERLEAMETASNTDHQPKHQMSQDQRQANIEAGLDPDFDRRGLRALKARHGA
;
A
#
# COMPACT_ATOMS: atom_id res chain seq x y z
N MET A 1 9.49 20.14 41.85
CA MET A 1 8.49 19.50 40.97
C MET A 1 9.06 18.18 40.49
N ARG A 2 8.55 17.03 40.96
CA ARG A 2 8.93 15.71 40.42
C ARG A 2 8.28 15.59 39.04
N GLN A 3 9.04 15.80 37.97
CA GLN A 3 8.59 15.46 36.63
C GLN A 3 8.30 13.95 36.63
N THR A 4 7.05 13.58 36.40
CA THR A 4 6.61 12.19 36.35
C THR A 4 7.08 11.59 35.03
N TYR A 5 8.31 11.08 34.99
CA TYR A 5 8.93 10.34 33.87
C TYR A 5 8.29 8.96 33.61
N THR A 6 7.00 8.81 33.92
CA THR A 6 6.25 7.56 33.88
C THR A 6 6.22 6.96 32.48
N GLY A 7 6.13 7.79 31.45
CA GLY A 7 6.15 7.35 30.05
C GLY A 7 7.50 6.76 29.64
N ILE A 8 8.61 7.43 29.97
CA ILE A 8 9.98 6.97 29.65
C ILE A 8 10.28 5.66 30.38
N ARG A 9 9.85 5.55 31.65
CA ARG A 9 9.98 4.33 32.44
C ARG A 9 9.23 3.16 31.81
N ALA A 10 8.00 3.39 31.32
CA ALA A 10 7.21 2.36 30.65
C ALA A 10 7.87 1.90 29.34
N VAL A 11 8.39 2.84 28.54
CA VAL A 11 9.12 2.52 27.30
C VAL A 11 10.36 1.69 27.61
N LEU A 12 11.23 2.14 28.53
CA LEU A 12 12.44 1.41 28.91
C LEU A 12 12.15 -0.03 29.37
N LEU A 13 11.09 -0.24 30.16
CA LEU A 13 10.70 -1.59 30.62
C LEU A 13 10.06 -2.46 29.53
N ALA A 14 9.48 -1.85 28.50
CA ALA A 14 8.88 -2.54 27.37
C ALA A 14 9.90 -2.90 26.30
N THR A 15 10.93 -2.07 26.11
CA THR A 15 11.96 -2.25 25.07
C THR A 15 13.25 -2.90 25.59
N ALA A 16 13.44 -3.01 26.90
CA ALA A 16 14.63 -3.65 27.46
C ALA A 16 14.71 -5.13 27.09
N THR A 17 15.81 -5.50 26.45
CA THR A 17 16.20 -6.89 26.19
C THR A 17 16.46 -7.66 27.49
N ASP A 18 16.96 -6.98 28.53
CA ASP A 18 17.07 -7.49 29.90
C ASP A 18 16.26 -6.63 30.87
N ARG A 19 15.13 -7.19 31.32
CA ARG A 19 14.19 -6.53 32.22
C ARG A 19 14.75 -6.33 33.63
N ALA A 20 15.64 -7.21 34.09
CA ALA A 20 16.25 -7.10 35.42
C ALA A 20 17.29 -5.98 35.42
N ALA A 21 18.16 -5.92 34.40
CA ALA A 21 19.13 -4.84 34.24
C ALA A 21 18.44 -3.47 34.12
N ALA A 22 17.35 -3.39 33.36
CA ALA A 22 16.54 -2.16 33.26
C ALA A 22 15.95 -1.76 34.62
N GLY A 23 15.47 -2.73 35.40
CA GLY A 23 15.00 -2.50 36.77
C GLY A 23 16.08 -1.93 37.68
N PHE A 24 17.29 -2.51 37.65
CA PHE A 24 18.44 -2.00 38.41
C PHE A 24 18.82 -0.58 38.01
N LEU A 25 18.90 -0.29 36.70
CA LEU A 25 19.23 1.04 36.20
C LEU A 25 18.18 2.09 36.62
N LEU A 26 16.89 1.77 36.52
CA LEU A 26 15.81 2.66 36.95
C LEU A 26 15.80 2.90 38.46
N THR A 27 16.22 1.90 39.24
CA THR A 27 16.31 2.01 40.70
C THR A 27 17.52 2.85 41.11
N ALA A 28 18.66 2.66 40.45
CA ALA A 28 19.87 3.46 40.67
C ALA A 28 19.66 4.91 40.24
N ALA A 29 18.98 5.15 39.12
CA ALA A 29 18.67 6.48 38.60
C ALA A 29 17.47 7.15 39.31
N ALA A 30 16.84 6.51 40.31
CA ALA A 30 15.64 7.05 40.98
C ALA A 30 15.88 8.37 41.72
N GLN A 31 17.14 8.66 42.06
CA GLN A 31 17.57 9.90 42.73
C GLN A 31 18.33 10.85 41.79
N GLU A 32 18.59 10.44 40.55
CA GLU A 32 19.28 11.26 39.56
C GLU A 32 18.29 11.90 38.57
N PRO A 33 18.57 13.11 38.08
CA PRO A 33 17.77 13.69 37.00
C PRO A 33 17.91 12.82 35.76
N LEU A 34 16.80 12.37 35.17
CA LEU A 34 16.80 11.58 33.92
C LEU A 34 17.18 12.40 32.68
N ALA A 35 17.37 13.72 32.84
CA ALA A 35 17.68 14.65 31.76
C ALA A 35 18.91 14.27 30.91
N PRO A 36 20.05 13.81 31.47
CA PRO A 36 21.22 13.40 30.67
C PRO A 36 20.96 12.18 29.78
N PHE A 37 19.98 11.35 30.15
CA PHE A 37 19.62 10.15 29.39
C PHE A 37 18.64 10.44 28.25
N LEU A 38 17.98 11.61 28.25
CA LEU A 38 16.98 11.96 27.25
C LEU A 38 17.53 11.92 25.82
N GLY A 39 18.73 12.44 25.60
CA GLY A 39 19.35 12.43 24.26
C GLY A 39 19.57 11.01 23.73
N HIS A 40 20.08 10.12 24.58
CA HIS A 40 20.32 8.71 24.23
C HIS A 40 19.01 7.95 24.03
N ALA A 41 18.02 8.17 24.92
CA ALA A 41 16.71 7.55 24.80
C ALA A 41 15.99 8.03 23.52
N GLN A 42 16.07 9.32 23.19
CA GLN A 42 15.50 9.87 21.97
C GLN A 42 16.17 9.29 20.72
N ALA A 43 17.50 9.19 20.70
CA ALA A 43 18.24 8.57 19.60
C ALA A 43 17.80 7.11 19.38
N ALA A 44 17.72 6.32 20.46
CA ALA A 44 17.26 4.94 20.39
C ALA A 44 15.81 4.81 19.89
N CYS A 45 14.91 5.69 20.32
CA CYS A 45 13.53 5.73 19.81
C CYS A 45 13.47 6.10 18.32
N LEU A 46 14.30 7.04 17.87
CA LEU A 46 14.37 7.43 16.47
C LEU A 46 14.97 6.33 15.59
N ASP A 47 16.00 5.64 16.06
CA ASP A 47 16.56 4.48 15.37
C ASP A 47 15.53 3.36 15.23
N LEU A 48 14.73 3.11 16.27
CA LEU A 48 13.62 2.14 16.18
C LEU A 48 12.57 2.57 15.15
N LEU A 49 12.17 3.84 15.15
CA LEU A 49 11.23 4.37 14.15
C LEU A 49 11.78 4.28 12.74
N ARG A 50 13.08 4.54 12.55
CA ARG A 50 13.76 4.41 11.26
C ARG A 50 13.70 2.99 10.72
N ASN A 51 13.84 1.98 11.58
CA ASN A 51 13.78 0.57 11.17
C ASN A 51 12.34 0.06 10.93
N LEU A 52 11.32 0.78 11.40
CA LEU A 52 9.91 0.43 11.20
C LEU A 52 9.33 1.03 9.91
N LEU A 53 9.84 2.21 9.52
CA LEU A 53 9.40 2.90 8.32
C LEU A 53 10.04 2.27 7.08
N PRO A 54 9.31 2.23 5.95
CA PRO A 54 9.87 1.73 4.69
C PRO A 54 11.12 2.54 4.33
N GLU A 55 12.12 1.85 3.78
CA GLU A 55 13.26 2.55 3.21
C GLU A 55 12.78 3.43 2.06
N PRO A 56 13.27 4.68 1.97
CA PRO A 56 12.96 5.51 0.82
C PRO A 56 13.50 4.79 -0.42
N GLU A 57 12.62 4.45 -1.36
CA GLU A 57 13.06 4.06 -2.70
C GLU A 57 13.97 5.18 -3.23
N GLU A 58 15.10 4.82 -3.83
CA GLU A 58 15.94 5.76 -4.56
C GLU A 58 15.15 6.31 -5.75
N ALA A 59 14.35 7.34 -5.49
CA ALA A 59 13.63 8.03 -6.52
C ALA A 59 14.65 8.70 -7.46
N PRO A 60 14.44 8.66 -8.79
CA PRO A 60 15.22 9.52 -9.69
C PRO A 60 15.05 10.97 -9.22
N ALA A 61 16.13 11.74 -9.29
CA ALA A 61 16.37 13.03 -8.63
C ALA A 61 15.37 14.19 -8.91
N THR A 62 14.17 13.93 -9.40
CA THR A 62 13.22 14.92 -9.92
C THR A 62 11.81 14.89 -9.31
N SER A 63 11.48 14.01 -8.37
CA SER A 63 10.12 13.95 -7.78
C SER A 63 10.04 14.54 -6.36
N THR A 64 10.42 15.81 -6.19
CA THR A 64 10.30 16.53 -4.90
C THR A 64 8.88 17.00 -4.56
N THR A 65 7.85 16.47 -5.23
CA THR A 65 6.47 16.97 -5.14
C THR A 65 5.51 16.11 -4.32
N ALA A 66 6.00 15.08 -3.64
CA ALA A 66 5.16 14.31 -2.72
C ALA A 66 4.91 15.14 -1.44
N LYS A 67 3.64 15.42 -1.15
CA LYS A 67 3.25 16.11 0.08
C LYS A 67 3.60 15.22 1.28
N PRO A 68 4.31 15.72 2.31
CA PRO A 68 4.61 14.91 3.49
C PRO A 68 3.31 14.48 4.17
N ILE A 69 3.17 13.18 4.43
CA ILE A 69 2.02 12.58 5.12
C ILE A 69 2.36 12.45 6.60
N PRO A 70 1.48 12.90 7.53
CA PRO A 70 1.64 12.64 8.95
C PRO A 70 1.68 11.14 9.26
N LEU A 71 2.60 10.71 10.14
CA LEU A 71 2.78 9.28 10.51
C LEU A 71 1.47 8.59 10.92
N ARG A 72 0.62 9.30 11.67
CA ARG A 72 -0.68 8.77 12.09
C ARG A 72 -1.61 8.49 10.91
N GLU A 73 -1.61 9.37 9.90
CA GLU A 73 -2.42 9.20 8.70
C GLU A 73 -1.90 8.01 7.91
N TYR A 74 -0.58 7.90 7.72
CA TYR A 74 0.06 6.76 7.07
C TYR A 74 -0.29 5.41 7.74
N LEU A 75 -0.15 5.29 9.06
CA LEU A 75 -0.55 4.06 9.78
C LEU A 75 -2.05 3.77 9.69
N THR A 76 -2.89 4.82 9.62
CA THR A 76 -4.33 4.65 9.43
C THR A 76 -4.66 4.11 8.03
N GLU A 77 -3.92 4.55 7.02
CA GLU A 77 -4.06 4.05 5.65
C GLU A 77 -3.61 2.59 5.54
N LEU A 78 -2.46 2.23 6.10
CA LEU A 78 -2.02 0.83 6.17
C LEU A 78 -3.05 -0.06 6.84
N PHE A 79 -3.62 0.39 7.96
CA PHE A 79 -4.66 -0.36 8.65
C PHE A 79 -5.91 -0.56 7.78
N LYS A 80 -6.33 0.49 7.06
CA LYS A 80 -7.43 0.40 6.10
C LYS A 80 -7.10 -0.60 4.99
N PHE A 81 -5.93 -0.51 4.36
CA PHE A 81 -5.54 -1.42 3.29
C PHE A 81 -5.48 -2.88 3.76
N GLY A 82 -4.89 -3.14 4.93
CA GLY A 82 -4.85 -4.49 5.51
C GLY A 82 -6.25 -5.06 5.74
N THR A 83 -7.17 -4.25 6.27
CA THR A 83 -8.53 -4.73 6.57
C THR A 83 -9.46 -4.80 5.36
N THR A 84 -9.31 -3.91 4.37
CA THR A 84 -10.24 -3.83 3.22
C THR A 84 -9.73 -4.52 1.96
N ILE A 85 -8.44 -4.42 1.65
CA ILE A 85 -7.85 -4.97 0.42
C ILE A 85 -7.27 -6.36 0.68
N LEU A 86 -6.55 -6.52 1.80
CA LEU A 86 -5.96 -7.82 2.16
C LEU A 86 -6.96 -8.73 2.89
N GLU A 87 -8.09 -8.17 3.34
CA GLU A 87 -9.15 -8.87 4.10
C GLU A 87 -8.62 -9.53 5.39
N TRP A 88 -7.55 -8.98 5.95
CA TRP A 88 -6.97 -9.45 7.20
C TRP A 88 -7.79 -9.01 8.40
N SER A 89 -7.77 -9.83 9.45
CA SER A 89 -8.38 -9.44 10.72
C SER A 89 -7.62 -8.27 11.36
N PRO A 90 -8.27 -7.40 12.14
CA PRO A 90 -7.58 -6.29 12.81
C PRO A 90 -6.35 -6.71 13.63
N SER A 91 -6.41 -7.87 14.28
CA SER A 91 -5.28 -8.40 15.06
C SER A 91 -4.09 -8.80 14.19
N GLU A 92 -4.34 -9.32 13.00
CA GLU A 92 -3.30 -9.72 12.06
C GLU A 92 -2.63 -8.49 11.43
N VAL A 93 -3.43 -7.48 11.06
CA VAL A 93 -2.91 -6.19 10.58
C VAL A 93 -2.01 -5.51 11.61
N TRP A 94 -2.35 -5.59 12.90
CA TRP A 94 -1.50 -5.03 13.97
C TRP A 94 -0.25 -5.87 14.26
N GLN A 95 -0.20 -7.13 13.86
CA GLN A 95 0.97 -7.99 14.02
C GLN A 95 1.92 -7.91 12.82
N ALA A 96 1.41 -7.56 11.64
CA ALA A 96 2.22 -7.34 10.45
C ALA A 96 2.99 -6.02 10.53
N SER A 97 4.21 -6.03 10.00
CA SER A 97 5.00 -4.81 9.84
C SER A 97 4.50 -3.96 8.66
N PRO A 98 4.70 -2.62 8.68
CA PRO A 98 4.38 -1.76 7.55
C PRO A 98 4.95 -2.25 6.22
N ALA A 99 6.22 -2.66 6.22
CA ALA A 99 6.90 -3.18 5.03
C ALA A 99 6.26 -4.47 4.47
N GLU A 100 5.81 -5.38 5.33
CA GLU A 100 5.09 -6.59 4.90
C GLU A 100 3.74 -6.25 4.27
N ILE A 101 2.99 -5.33 4.87
CA ILE A 101 1.69 -4.88 4.35
C ILE A 101 1.88 -4.26 2.96
N GLU A 102 2.87 -3.39 2.80
CA GLU A 102 3.17 -2.74 1.52
C GLU A 102 3.60 -3.75 0.45
N ALA A 103 4.53 -4.66 0.76
CA ALA A 103 5.00 -5.67 -0.18
C ALA A 103 3.85 -6.54 -0.73
N ILE A 104 2.93 -6.96 0.15
CA ILE A 104 1.78 -7.78 -0.25
C ILE A 104 0.75 -6.95 -1.02
N LEU A 105 0.53 -5.69 -0.62
CA LEU A 105 -0.34 -4.77 -1.34
C LEU A 105 0.15 -4.56 -2.78
N HIS A 106 1.45 -4.28 -2.97
CA HIS A 106 2.06 -4.14 -4.29
C HIS A 106 1.90 -5.40 -5.14
N ALA A 107 2.24 -6.57 -4.59
CA ALA A 107 2.08 -7.84 -5.31
C ALA A 107 0.63 -8.13 -5.72
N ARG A 108 -0.36 -7.68 -4.92
CA ARG A 108 -1.78 -7.85 -5.24
C ARG A 108 -2.26 -6.87 -6.31
N LEU A 109 -1.79 -5.62 -6.27
CA LEU A 109 -2.07 -4.62 -7.29
C LEU A 109 -1.47 -5.04 -8.64
N GLU A 110 -0.20 -5.46 -8.68
CA GLU A 110 0.45 -5.98 -9.88
C GLU A 110 -0.32 -7.16 -10.48
N ARG A 111 -0.82 -8.08 -9.64
CA ARG A 111 -1.64 -9.20 -10.11
C ARG A 111 -2.96 -8.72 -10.72
N LEU A 112 -3.63 -7.75 -10.12
CA LEU A 112 -4.88 -7.21 -10.65
C LEU A 112 -4.65 -6.51 -11.99
N GLU A 113 -3.60 -5.71 -12.10
CA GLU A 113 -3.19 -5.06 -13.35
C GLU A 113 -2.83 -6.08 -14.44
N ALA A 114 -2.11 -7.15 -14.09
CA ALA A 114 -1.79 -8.25 -15.00
C ALA A 114 -3.05 -8.99 -15.50
N MET A 115 -4.04 -9.19 -14.63
CA MET A 115 -5.32 -9.81 -15.01
C MET A 115 -6.16 -8.90 -15.92
N GLU A 116 -6.19 -7.60 -15.64
CA GLU A 116 -6.90 -6.63 -16.48
C GLU A 116 -6.25 -6.49 -17.86
N THR A 117 -4.92 -6.43 -17.91
CA THR A 117 -4.19 -6.41 -19.18
C THR A 117 -4.33 -7.72 -19.96
N ALA A 118 -4.31 -8.88 -19.30
CA ALA A 118 -4.57 -10.18 -19.94
C ALA A 118 -6.02 -10.31 -20.46
N SER A 119 -6.99 -9.70 -19.78
CA SER A 119 -8.38 -9.67 -20.25
C SER A 119 -8.58 -8.67 -21.40
N ASN A 120 -7.76 -7.62 -21.47
CA ASN A 120 -7.79 -6.62 -22.54
C ASN A 120 -7.01 -7.06 -23.80
N THR A 121 -6.05 -7.99 -23.70
CA THR A 121 -5.36 -8.57 -24.87
C THR A 121 -6.20 -9.60 -25.63
N ASP A 122 -7.29 -10.10 -25.03
CA ASP A 122 -8.28 -10.95 -25.71
C ASP A 122 -9.37 -10.14 -26.42
N HIS A 123 -9.28 -8.80 -26.38
CA HIS A 123 -9.95 -7.97 -27.38
C HIS A 123 -9.23 -8.14 -28.71
N GLN A 124 -9.76 -9.08 -29.52
CA GLN A 124 -9.72 -8.96 -30.97
C GLN A 124 -9.78 -7.46 -31.34
N PRO A 125 -8.91 -6.97 -32.23
CA PRO A 125 -8.93 -5.57 -32.63
C PRO A 125 -10.38 -5.24 -32.98
N LYS A 126 -11.01 -4.32 -32.23
CA LYS A 126 -12.30 -3.76 -32.61
C LYS A 126 -12.11 -3.34 -34.05
N HIS A 127 -12.67 -4.09 -35.00
CA HIS A 127 -12.55 -3.79 -36.41
C HIS A 127 -13.15 -2.39 -36.57
N GLN A 128 -12.30 -1.37 -36.64
CA GLN A 128 -12.74 -0.01 -36.89
C GLN A 128 -13.43 -0.06 -38.25
N MET A 129 -14.74 0.14 -38.24
CA MET A 129 -15.56 -0.04 -39.42
C MET A 129 -15.20 1.05 -40.42
N SER A 130 -14.77 0.63 -41.63
CA SER A 130 -14.41 1.56 -42.69
C SER A 130 -15.58 2.48 -43.02
N GLN A 131 -15.31 3.74 -43.36
CA GLN A 131 -16.33 4.71 -43.74
C GLN A 131 -17.21 4.20 -44.90
N ASP A 132 -16.62 3.43 -45.82
CA ASP A 132 -17.34 2.82 -46.95
C ASP A 132 -18.41 1.81 -46.50
N GLN A 133 -18.15 1.07 -45.42
CA GLN A 133 -19.09 0.09 -44.89
C GLN A 133 -20.24 0.78 -44.15
N ARG A 134 -19.99 1.91 -43.50
CA ARG A 134 -21.01 2.78 -42.92
C ARG A 134 -21.95 3.32 -43.99
N GLN A 135 -21.40 3.81 -45.10
CA GLN A 135 -22.19 4.32 -46.22
C GLN A 135 -23.06 3.22 -46.85
N ALA A 136 -22.50 2.03 -47.06
CA ALA A 136 -23.24 0.89 -47.59
C ALA A 136 -24.33 0.34 -46.63
N ASN A 137 -24.21 0.60 -45.33
CA ASN A 137 -25.26 0.28 -44.36
C ASN A 137 -26.43 1.27 -44.47
N ILE A 138 -26.13 2.56 -44.56
CA ILE A 138 -27.14 3.62 -44.72
C ILE A 138 -27.92 3.42 -46.03
N GLU A 139 -27.23 3.13 -47.13
CA GLU A 139 -27.86 2.86 -48.43
C GLU A 139 -28.76 1.61 -48.43
N ALA A 140 -28.42 0.62 -47.60
CA ALA A 140 -29.22 -0.59 -47.41
C ALA A 140 -30.35 -0.43 -46.37
N GLY A 141 -30.51 0.76 -45.77
CA GLY A 141 -31.48 1.01 -44.70
C GLY A 141 -31.18 0.27 -43.39
N LEU A 142 -29.93 -0.15 -43.18
CA LEU A 142 -29.46 -0.77 -41.93
C LEU A 142 -28.89 0.28 -40.99
N ASP A 143 -28.75 -0.08 -39.71
CA ASP A 143 -28.05 0.74 -38.72
C ASP A 143 -26.63 1.07 -39.23
N PRO A 144 -26.21 2.35 -39.25
CA PRO A 144 -24.89 2.77 -39.67
C PRO A 144 -23.77 1.97 -39.01
N ASP A 145 -23.93 1.60 -37.74
CA ASP A 145 -22.93 0.90 -36.93
C ASP A 145 -23.08 -0.64 -36.96
N PHE A 146 -23.92 -1.17 -37.86
CA PHE A 146 -24.14 -2.61 -37.97
C PHE A 146 -22.93 -3.37 -38.54
N ASP A 147 -22.31 -4.21 -37.70
CA ASP A 147 -21.17 -5.05 -38.10
C ASP A 147 -21.61 -6.34 -38.82
N ARG A 148 -21.70 -6.24 -40.14
CA ARG A 148 -21.98 -7.38 -41.03
C ARG A 148 -20.90 -8.48 -40.97
N ARG A 149 -19.65 -8.14 -40.64
CA ARG A 149 -18.55 -9.12 -40.56
C ARG A 149 -18.66 -9.92 -39.27
N GLY A 150 -18.93 -9.25 -38.16
CA GLY A 150 -19.27 -9.89 -36.88
C GLY A 150 -20.47 -10.83 -37.00
N LEU A 151 -21.54 -10.42 -37.69
CA LEU A 151 -22.69 -11.29 -37.94
C LEU A 151 -22.32 -12.55 -38.74
N ARG A 152 -21.49 -12.41 -39.79
CA ARG A 152 -21.03 -13.56 -40.59
C ARG A 152 -20.12 -14.49 -39.80
N ALA A 153 -19.25 -13.94 -38.95
CA ALA A 153 -18.40 -14.74 -38.06
C ALA A 153 -19.23 -15.48 -37.01
N LEU A 154 -20.25 -14.83 -36.44
CA LEU A 154 -21.20 -15.46 -35.52
C LEU A 154 -21.98 -16.58 -36.22
N LYS A 155 -22.48 -16.33 -37.43
CA LYS A 155 -23.19 -17.33 -38.25
C LYS A 155 -22.29 -18.51 -38.60
N ALA A 156 -21.02 -18.27 -38.91
CA ALA A 156 -20.04 -19.34 -39.14
C ALA A 156 -19.72 -20.14 -37.86
N ARG A 157 -19.74 -19.52 -36.68
CA ARG A 157 -19.51 -20.18 -35.39
C ARG A 157 -20.73 -20.94 -34.87
N HIS A 158 -21.95 -20.48 -35.18
CA HIS A 158 -23.19 -21.01 -34.59
C HIS A 158 -24.15 -21.67 -35.58
N GLY A 159 -23.76 -21.82 -36.85
CA GLY A 159 -24.39 -22.75 -37.79
C GLY A 159 -25.87 -22.48 -38.09
N ALA A 160 -26.11 -21.68 -39.12
CA ALA A 160 -27.28 -21.82 -40.00
C ALA A 160 -26.81 -21.73 -41.45
#